data_AF-A0A7C5CPV4-F1
#
_entry.id   AF-A0A7C5CPV4-F1
#
_cell.length_a   1.000
_cell.length_b   1.000
_cell.length_c   1.000
_cell.angle_alpha   90.00
_cell.angle_beta   90.00
_cell.angle_gamma   90.00
#
_symmetry.space_group_name_H-M   'P 1'
#
loop_
_entity.id
_entity.type
_entity.pdbx_description
1 polymer ?
#
loop_
_entity_poly.entity_id
_entity_poly.type
_entity_poly.pdbx_seq_one_letter_code
_entity_poly.pdbx_strand_id
1 'polypeptide(L)' 'MAYSNKVIDHYENPRNVGKLDDKAANVGTGMVGAPACGDVMRLQIQVDEKGIIEDAKFKTYGCGSAIASSSLLT' A
#
# COMPACT_ATOMS: atom_id res chain seq x y z
N MET A 1 16.24 -20.18 3.84
CA MET A 1 15.42 -19.11 4.44
C MET A 1 14.07 -19.10 3.73
N ALA A 2 12.97 -18.93 4.45
CA ALA A 2 11.61 -19.13 3.93
C ALA A 2 11.09 -17.99 3.01
N TYR A 3 11.81 -16.88 2.90
CA TYR A 3 11.43 -15.73 2.07
C TYR A 3 12.56 -15.34 1.13
N SER A 4 12.20 -14.81 -0.04
CA SER A 4 13.16 -14.31 -1.02
C SER A 4 13.75 -12.98 -0.58
N ASN A 5 14.97 -12.67 -1.02
CA ASN A 5 15.63 -11.40 -0.71
C ASN A 5 14.81 -10.17 -1.10
N LYS A 6 13.99 -10.28 -2.17
CA LYS A 6 13.08 -9.21 -2.59
C LYS A 6 11.97 -8.96 -1.57
N VAL A 7 11.39 -10.03 -1.02
CA VAL A 7 10.33 -9.92 0.00
C VAL A 7 10.89 -9.31 1.28
N ILE A 8 12.11 -9.69 1.66
CA ILE A 8 12.78 -9.16 2.85
C ILE A 8 13.07 -7.66 2.68
N ASP A 9 13.62 -7.23 1.53
CA ASP A 9 13.91 -5.81 1.27
C ASP A 9 12.66 -4.93 1.37
N HIS A 10 11.55 -5.34 0.75
CA HIS A 10 10.30 -4.60 0.81
C HIS A 10 9.59 -4.67 2.17
N TYR A 11 9.93 -5.63 3.03
CA TYR A 11 9.42 -5.71 4.39
C TYR A 11 10.23 -4.83 5.35
N GLU A 12 11.56 -4.84 5.25
CA GLU A 12 12.44 -4.03 6.09
C GLU A 12 12.48 -2.55 5.68
N ASN A 13 12.41 -2.29 4.37
CA ASN A 13 12.42 -0.94 3.79
C ASN A 13 11.19 -0.71 2.90
N PRO A 14 9.97 -0.72 3.47
CA PRO A 14 8.76 -0.52 2.69
C PRO A 14 8.74 0.91 2.11
N ARG A 15 8.55 1.01 0.81
CA ARG A 15 8.49 2.29 0.08
C ARG A 15 7.07 2.82 0.10
N ASN A 16 6.85 4.13 0.03
CA ASN A 16 5.50 4.70 -0.08
C ASN A 16 4.54 4.38 1.08
N VAL A 17 5.07 4.02 2.25
CA VAL A 17 4.28 3.91 3.48
C VAL A 17 3.81 5.30 3.89
N GLY A 18 2.51 5.47 4.04
CA GLY A 18 1.98 6.78 4.39
C GLY A 18 0.47 6.88 4.28
N LYS A 19 0.01 8.11 4.26
CA LYS A 19 -1.39 8.46 4.07
C LYS A 19 -1.44 9.72 3.21
N LEU A 20 -2.37 9.77 2.26
CA LEU A 20 -2.72 10.98 1.53
C LEU A 20 -3.93 11.67 2.20
N ASP A 21 -4.25 12.89 1.78
CA ASP A 21 -5.44 13.58 2.30
C ASP A 21 -6.71 12.95 1.72
N ASP A 22 -7.42 12.17 2.55
CA ASP A 22 -8.69 11.51 2.19
C ASP A 22 -9.78 12.49 1.74
N LYS A 23 -9.66 13.78 2.05
CA LYS A 23 -10.65 14.80 1.69
C LYS A 23 -10.36 15.48 0.35
N ALA A 24 -9.18 15.27 -0.22
CA ALA A 24 -8.82 15.85 -1.49
C ALA A 24 -9.63 15.18 -2.62
N ALA A 25 -10.24 15.99 -3.49
CA ALA A 25 -11.10 15.48 -4.56
C ALA A 25 -10.35 14.62 -5.59
N ASN A 26 -9.03 14.77 -5.66
CA ASN A 26 -8.14 14.05 -6.54
C ASN A 26 -7.47 12.82 -5.88
N VAL A 27 -7.89 12.46 -4.65
CA VAL A 27 -7.36 11.30 -3.93
C VAL A 27 -8.41 10.20 -3.84
N GLY A 28 -8.13 9.07 -4.51
CA GLY A 28 -8.91 7.84 -4.38
C GLY A 28 -8.43 7.04 -3.18
N THR A 29 -9.33 6.68 -2.28
CA THR A 29 -9.01 5.85 -1.10
C THR A 29 -9.77 4.52 -1.15
N GLY A 30 -9.04 3.42 -1.21
CA GLY A 30 -9.57 2.06 -1.09
C GLY A 30 -9.10 1.41 0.21
N MET A 31 -10.03 0.88 1.00
CA MET A 31 -9.69 0.07 2.16
C MET A 31 -10.38 -1.27 2.04
N VAL A 32 -9.59 -2.33 2.02
CA VAL A 32 -10.03 -3.71 1.85
C VAL A 32 -9.28 -4.61 2.82
N GLY A 33 -9.97 -5.59 3.37
CA GLY A 33 -9.37 -6.49 4.34
C GLY A 33 -10.32 -7.58 4.78
N ALA A 34 -9.75 -8.66 5.28
CA ALA A 34 -10.47 -9.77 5.89
C ALA A 34 -10.16 -9.76 7.39
N PRO A 35 -11.06 -9.21 8.24
CA PRO A 35 -10.85 -9.19 9.70
C PRO A 35 -10.60 -10.59 10.27
N ALA A 36 -11.17 -11.62 9.64
CA ALA A 36 -11.00 -13.02 10.03
C ALA A 36 -9.56 -13.54 9.86
N CYS A 37 -8.79 -12.99 8.92
CA CYS A 37 -7.41 -13.38 8.65
C CYS A 37 -6.38 -12.40 9.24
N GLY A 38 -6.83 -11.27 9.80
CA GLY A 38 -5.96 -10.23 10.34
C GLY A 38 -5.26 -9.38 9.27
N ASP A 39 -5.60 -9.54 8.00
CA ASP A 39 -5.02 -8.76 6.90
C ASP A 39 -5.96 -7.61 6.51
N VAL A 40 -5.50 -6.37 6.69
CA VAL A 40 -6.19 -5.15 6.30
C VAL A 40 -5.24 -4.25 5.53
N MET A 41 -5.61 -3.89 4.30
CA MET A 41 -4.86 -3.00 3.44
C MET A 41 -5.66 -1.73 3.14
N ARG A 42 -5.02 -0.59 3.31
CA ARG A 42 -5.47 0.71 2.82
C ARG A 42 -4.52 1.16 1.72
N LEU A 43 -5.07 1.44 0.55
CA LEU A 43 -4.36 1.97 -0.60
C LEU A 43 -4.96 3.32 -0.97
N GLN A 44 -4.11 4.30 -1.24
CA GLN A 44 -4.50 5.63 -1.64
C GLN A 44 -3.72 6.04 -2.87
N ILE A 45 -4.41 6.61 -3.86
CA ILE A 45 -3.80 7.12 -5.08
C ILE A 45 -4.21 8.57 -5.26
N GLN A 46 -3.26 9.41 -5.67
CA GLN A 46 -3.51 10.77 -6.13
C GLN A 46 -3.44 10.80 -7.64
N VAL A 47 -4.45 11.41 -8.28
CA VAL A 47 -4.57 11.48 -9.74
C VAL A 47 -4.53 12.94 -10.19
N ASP A 48 -3.82 13.24 -11.26
CA ASP A 48 -3.80 14.58 -11.86
C ASP A 48 -5.06 14.85 -12.71
N GLU A 49 -5.17 16.07 -13.24
CA GLU A 49 -6.28 16.47 -14.12
C GLU A 49 -6.32 15.71 -15.46
N LYS A 50 -5.23 15.03 -15.84
CA LYS A 50 -5.11 14.21 -17.06
C LYS A 50 -5.45 12.74 -16.79
N GLY A 51 -5.76 12.36 -15.55
CA GLY A 51 -6.05 10.99 -15.17
C GLY A 51 -4.81 10.12 -14.89
N ILE A 52 -3.64 10.72 -14.71
CA ILE A 52 -2.38 10.04 -14.42
C ILE A 52 -2.17 9.98 -12.91
N ILE A 53 -1.74 8.82 -12.39
CA ILE A 53 -1.42 8.66 -10.96
C ILE A 53 -0.09 9.38 -10.67
N GLU A 54 -0.11 10.40 -9.83
CA GLU A 54 1.09 11.17 -9.41
C GLU A 54 1.77 10.57 -8.19
N ASP A 55 0.97 10.06 -7.24
CA ASP A 55 1.48 9.45 -6.01
C ASP A 55 0.56 8.32 -5.57
N ALA A 56 1.16 7.30 -4.95
CA ALA A 56 0.47 6.20 -4.32
C ALA A 56 1.04 5.99 -2.92
N LYS A 57 0.17 5.85 -1.93
CA LYS A 57 0.55 5.52 -0.56
C LYS A 57 -0.25 4.34 -0.07
N PHE A 58 0.37 3.49 0.74
CA PHE A 58 -0.33 2.39 1.38
C PHE A 58 -0.06 2.31 2.89
N LYS A 59 -0.99 1.66 3.57
CA LYS A 59 -0.83 1.11 4.90
C LYS A 59 -1.44 -0.27 4.93
N THR A 60 -0.61 -1.27 5.20
CA THR A 60 -1.03 -2.66 5.31
C THR A 60 -0.71 -3.17 6.70
N TYR A 61 -1.69 -3.78 7.33
CA TYR A 61 -1.53 -4.60 8.52
C TYR A 61 -1.78 -6.04 8.10
N GLY A 62 -0.80 -6.91 8.32
CA GLY A 62 -0.89 -8.29 7.84
C GLY A 62 0.44 -9.03 7.86
N CYS A 63 0.47 -10.21 7.25
CA CYS A 63 1.69 -11.00 7.12
C CYS A 63 2.79 -10.25 6.34
N GLY A 64 4.07 -10.56 6.61
CA GLY A 64 5.20 -9.87 5.96
C GLY A 64 5.19 -9.93 4.42
N SER A 65 4.61 -10.99 3.86
CA SER A 65 4.34 -11.11 2.41
C SER A 65 3.29 -10.13 1.89
N ALA A 66 2.27 -9.81 2.67
CA ALA A 66 1.28 -8.79 2.30
C ALA A 66 1.90 -7.40 2.28
N ILE A 67 2.72 -7.08 3.29
CA ILE A 67 3.45 -5.79 3.37
C ILE A 67 4.40 -5.63 2.19
N ALA A 68 5.20 -6.67 1.89
CA ALA A 68 6.12 -6.64 0.76
C ALA A 68 5.39 -6.48 -0.59
N SER A 69 4.25 -7.15 -0.77
CA SER A 69 3.45 -7.04 -1.99
C SER A 69 2.84 -5.65 -2.15
N SER A 70 2.34 -5.04 -1.06
CA SER A 70 1.82 -3.67 -1.09
C SER A 70 2.93 -2.66 -1.42
N SER A 71 4.13 -2.84 -0.86
CA SER A 71 5.27 -1.98 -1.18
C SER A 71 5.77 -2.11 -2.62
N LEU A 72 5.58 -3.25 -3.27
CA LEU A 72 5.93 -3.42 -4.67
C LEU A 72 4.88 -2.79 -5.61
N LEU A 73 3.61 -2.79 -5.19
CA LEU A 73 2.49 -2.26 -5.97
C LEU A 73 2.50 -0.73 -6.07
N THR A 74 2.90 -0.04 -4.99
CA THR A 74 2.94 1.42 -4.88
C THR A 74 4.30 2.00 -5.21
#